data_AF-A0AAN6REU2-F1
#
_entry.id   AF-A0AAN6REU2-F1
#
_cell.length_a   1.000
_cell.length_b   1.000
_cell.length_c   1.000
_cell.angle_alpha   90.00
_cell.angle_beta   90.00
_cell.angle_gamma   90.00
#
_symmetry.space_group_name_H-M   'P 1'
#
loop_
_entity.id
_entity.type
_entity.pdbx_description
1 polymer ?
#
loop_
_entity_poly.entity_id
_entity_poly.type
_entity_poly.pdbx_seq_one_letter_code
_entity_poly.pdbx_strand_id
1 'polypeptide(L)'
;MIALPGLNLAAPPPNPSPPPTTQSRTQDLTPNTEFRFEVSFTRHLSVKLLTGTAEYFGTELAPSTTYTFTGTKGAIYTWHGCKLELSGDAESEYVAEETTMVSVLNAHFALEGARERAAARGEMGPRVMVVGPENSGKTSLVRALTAYAVKGGRQPMVVNLDPREGMLSVPGTFSAAAFSSILDVEEGWGSSPISGPSPLPVKMPLVYQYGLKDADSEEGKVFRPLVTRVALAVTSRLEEDREGKAAGFVVDTAGGMALGKAGAYDNLEHVVSEFSVTTIFVLSSERLYSDLSRKYAPRPGTSPSDAISIIRLDKSGGCVDRDESYMKALRHAQIRAYFFGHTSDAALAPHSQSAAFDELAVYRVRDGE
;
A
#
# COMPACT_ATOMS: atom_id res chain seq x y z
N MET A 1 -69.74 7.50 28.04
CA MET A 1 -68.61 6.56 28.24
C MET A 1 -67.34 7.30 27.91
N ILE A 2 -66.50 7.54 28.92
CA ILE A 2 -65.24 8.28 28.81
C ILE A 2 -64.17 7.27 28.38
N ALA A 3 -63.56 7.46 27.21
CA ALA A 3 -62.47 6.62 26.72
C ALA A 3 -61.14 7.10 27.31
N LEU A 4 -60.41 6.18 27.94
CA LEU A 4 -59.08 6.42 28.52
C LEU A 4 -58.03 6.56 27.41
N PRO A 5 -57.19 7.62 27.40
CA PRO A 5 -56.07 7.75 26.47
C PRO A 5 -54.89 6.88 26.95
N GLY A 6 -54.36 6.00 26.10
CA GLY A 6 -53.12 5.27 26.42
C GLY A 6 -52.87 3.91 25.77
N LEU A 7 -53.80 3.33 25.00
CA LEU A 7 -53.56 2.09 24.23
C LEU A 7 -53.59 2.35 22.72
N ASN A 8 -52.49 2.89 22.19
CA ASN A 8 -52.16 2.67 20.78
C ASN A 8 -51.36 1.37 20.70
N LEU A 9 -52.05 0.26 20.46
CA LEU A 9 -51.42 -0.98 19.99
C LEU A 9 -50.94 -0.72 18.56
N ALA A 10 -49.67 -0.32 18.41
CA ALA A 10 -49.03 -0.23 17.11
C ALA A 10 -49.06 -1.60 16.43
N ALA A 11 -49.40 -1.62 15.14
CA ALA A 11 -49.33 -2.83 14.33
C ALA A 11 -47.92 -3.43 14.38
N PRO A 12 -47.78 -4.76 14.41
CA PRO A 12 -46.46 -5.39 14.38
C PRO A 12 -45.69 -4.91 13.14
N PRO A 13 -44.37 -4.67 13.26
CA PRO A 13 -43.57 -4.26 12.11
C PRO A 13 -43.70 -5.31 11.00
N PRO A 14 -43.73 -4.89 9.72
CA PRO A 14 -43.73 -5.84 8.62
C PRO A 14 -42.51 -6.74 8.75
N ASN A 15 -42.71 -8.05 8.55
CA ASN A 15 -41.63 -9.03 8.52
C ASN A 15 -40.50 -8.51 7.63
N PRO A 16 -39.22 -8.57 8.07
CA PRO A 16 -38.11 -8.16 7.23
C PRO A 16 -38.18 -8.97 5.94
N SER A 17 -38.27 -8.27 4.80
CA SER A 17 -38.09 -8.88 3.49
C SER A 17 -36.78 -9.67 3.51
N PRO A 18 -36.73 -10.91 2.97
CA PRO A 18 -35.46 -11.60 2.82
C PRO A 18 -34.49 -10.68 2.08
N PRO A 19 -33.21 -10.62 2.49
CA PRO A 19 -32.23 -9.79 1.80
C PRO A 19 -32.26 -10.16 0.31
N PRO A 20 -32.14 -9.18 -0.60
CA PRO A 20 -32.07 -9.48 -2.02
C PRO A 20 -31.01 -10.56 -2.22
N THR A 21 -31.39 -11.70 -2.79
CA THR A 21 -30.45 -12.76 -3.14
C THR A 21 -29.51 -12.20 -4.21
N THR A 22 -28.38 -11.66 -3.78
CA THR A 22 -27.27 -11.33 -4.67
C THR A 22 -26.88 -12.64 -5.34
N GLN A 23 -27.09 -12.76 -6.66
CA GLN A 23 -26.66 -13.94 -7.38
C GLN A 23 -25.15 -14.07 -7.21
N SER A 24 -24.70 -15.14 -6.53
CA SER A 24 -23.29 -15.48 -6.50
C SER A 24 -22.93 -16.29 -7.74
N ARG A 25 -21.75 -16.03 -8.28
CA ARG A 25 -21.14 -16.76 -9.40
C ARG A 25 -19.83 -17.37 -8.95
N THR A 26 -19.45 -18.50 -9.54
CA THR A 26 -18.15 -19.12 -9.23
C THR A 26 -17.15 -18.86 -10.34
N GLN A 27 -15.90 -18.58 -9.97
CA GLN A 27 -14.78 -18.41 -10.89
C GLN A 27 -13.69 -19.42 -10.54
N ASP A 28 -13.40 -20.33 -11.46
CA ASP A 28 -12.25 -21.23 -11.35
C ASP A 28 -11.00 -20.53 -11.92
N LEU A 29 -9.89 -20.64 -11.20
CA LEU A 29 -8.57 -20.17 -11.63
C LEU A 29 -7.62 -21.36 -11.71
N THR A 30 -6.97 -21.52 -12.86
CA THR A 30 -5.91 -22.51 -13.05
C THR A 30 -4.60 -22.03 -12.41
N PRO A 31 -3.63 -22.93 -12.13
CA PRO A 31 -2.35 -22.54 -11.56
C PRO A 31 -1.66 -21.44 -12.37
N ASN A 32 -1.07 -20.47 -11.66
CA ASN A 32 -0.33 -19.33 -12.19
C ASN A 32 -1.17 -18.29 -12.95
N THR A 33 -2.48 -18.24 -12.72
CA THR A 33 -3.37 -17.22 -13.28
C THR A 33 -3.86 -16.24 -12.20
N GLU A 34 -4.37 -15.09 -12.63
CA GLU A 34 -5.02 -14.13 -11.74
C GLU A 34 -6.41 -13.70 -12.23
N PHE A 35 -7.31 -13.49 -11.29
CA PHE A 35 -8.58 -12.80 -11.50
C PHE A 35 -8.36 -11.29 -11.32
N ARG A 36 -8.49 -10.53 -12.40
CA ARG A 36 -8.39 -9.05 -12.40
C ARG A 36 -9.77 -8.45 -12.29
N PHE A 37 -9.90 -7.39 -11.50
CA PHE A 37 -11.16 -6.68 -11.34
C PHE A 37 -10.98 -5.18 -11.10
N GLU A 38 -11.99 -4.41 -11.50
CA GLU A 38 -12.13 -2.99 -11.22
C GLU A 38 -13.52 -2.74 -10.62
N VAL A 39 -13.56 -2.09 -9.45
CA VAL A 39 -14.80 -1.77 -8.73
C VAL A 39 -14.77 -0.29 -8.40
N SER A 40 -15.80 0.46 -8.80
CA SER A 40 -15.91 1.87 -8.43
C SER A 40 -16.36 2.07 -6.98
N PHE A 41 -16.25 3.30 -6.48
CA PHE A 41 -16.63 3.68 -5.12
C PHE A 41 -18.13 3.59 -4.82
N THR A 42 -18.97 3.35 -5.84
CA THR A 42 -20.43 3.18 -5.70
C THR A 42 -20.88 1.73 -5.78
N ARG A 43 -19.97 0.81 -6.08
CA ARG A 43 -20.21 -0.63 -6.19
C ARG A 43 -19.39 -1.39 -5.16
N HIS A 44 -19.73 -2.65 -4.99
CA HIS A 44 -18.98 -3.60 -4.19
C HIS A 44 -18.83 -4.92 -4.94
N LEU A 45 -17.69 -5.58 -4.76
CA LEU A 45 -17.44 -6.94 -5.17
C LEU A 45 -17.03 -7.74 -3.94
N SER A 46 -17.82 -8.73 -3.58
CA SER A 46 -17.46 -9.68 -2.53
C SER A 46 -16.84 -10.93 -3.14
N VAL A 47 -15.72 -11.36 -2.59
CA VAL A 47 -14.93 -12.51 -3.04
C VAL A 47 -14.72 -13.44 -1.86
N LYS A 48 -14.95 -14.73 -2.08
CA LYS A 48 -14.74 -15.78 -1.10
C LYS A 48 -13.97 -16.94 -1.71
N LEU A 49 -12.89 -17.36 -1.06
CA LEU A 49 -12.13 -18.54 -1.48
C LEU A 49 -12.88 -19.81 -1.07
N LEU A 50 -13.31 -20.62 -2.04
CA LEU A 50 -14.00 -21.89 -1.79
C LEU A 50 -13.01 -23.05 -1.64
N THR A 51 -12.05 -23.17 -2.56
CA THR A 51 -11.06 -24.26 -2.59
C THR A 51 -9.72 -23.78 -3.14
N GLY A 52 -8.64 -24.46 -2.78
CA GLY A 52 -7.28 -24.13 -3.22
C GLY A 52 -6.68 -22.97 -2.43
N THR A 53 -5.73 -22.27 -3.05
CA THR A 53 -5.03 -21.14 -2.43
C THR A 53 -5.05 -19.95 -3.36
N ALA A 54 -5.30 -18.75 -2.84
CA ALA A 54 -5.25 -17.51 -3.60
C ALA A 54 -4.65 -16.39 -2.75
N GLU A 55 -4.06 -15.39 -3.39
CA GLU A 55 -3.49 -14.23 -2.72
C GLU A 55 -3.82 -12.92 -3.41
N TYR A 56 -4.05 -11.89 -2.61
CA TYR A 56 -4.24 -10.51 -3.05
C TYR A 56 -2.99 -9.70 -2.70
N PHE A 57 -2.20 -9.36 -3.72
CA PHE A 57 -0.88 -8.73 -3.57
C PHE A 57 -0.01 -9.38 -2.48
N GLY A 58 0.11 -10.71 -2.54
CA GLY A 58 0.91 -11.54 -1.63
C GLY A 58 0.26 -11.93 -0.30
N THR A 59 -0.89 -11.34 0.04
CA THR A 59 -1.66 -11.68 1.25
C THR A 59 -2.63 -12.80 0.93
N GLU A 60 -2.57 -13.92 1.65
CA GLU A 60 -3.43 -15.08 1.40
C GLU A 60 -4.89 -14.82 1.78
N LEU A 61 -5.81 -15.29 0.94
CA LEU A 61 -7.23 -15.29 1.26
C LEU A 61 -7.53 -16.49 2.16
N ALA A 62 -8.17 -16.24 3.30
CA ALA A 62 -8.62 -17.30 4.19
C ALA A 62 -9.79 -18.08 3.55
N PRO A 63 -9.76 -19.43 3.58
CA PRO A 63 -10.87 -20.23 3.07
C PRO A 63 -12.18 -19.87 3.75
N SER A 64 -13.25 -19.83 2.95
CA SER A 64 -14.62 -19.52 3.41
C SER A 64 -14.81 -18.15 4.07
N THR A 65 -13.83 -17.26 4.00
CA THR A 65 -13.96 -15.86 4.45
C THR A 65 -14.35 -14.99 3.27
N THR A 66 -15.33 -14.11 3.47
CA THR A 66 -15.78 -13.16 2.45
C THR A 66 -15.02 -11.85 2.62
N TYR A 67 -14.39 -11.39 1.55
CA TYR A 67 -13.73 -10.09 1.45
C TYR A 67 -14.50 -9.20 0.48
N THR A 68 -14.71 -7.94 0.81
CA THR A 68 -15.50 -6.98 0.04
C THR A 68 -14.65 -5.81 -0.41
N PHE A 69 -14.58 -5.63 -1.72
CA PHE A 69 -13.82 -4.56 -2.35
C PHE A 69 -14.74 -3.45 -2.83
N THR A 70 -14.35 -2.20 -2.62
CA THR A 70 -14.99 -1.00 -3.18
C THR A 70 -13.92 0.01 -3.59
N GLY A 71 -14.16 0.78 -4.66
CA GLY A 71 -13.17 1.74 -5.16
C GLY A 71 -11.79 1.13 -5.48
N THR A 72 -11.76 -0.17 -5.78
CA THR A 72 -10.53 -0.97 -5.83
C THR A 72 -10.31 -1.48 -7.25
N LYS A 73 -9.06 -1.36 -7.71
CA LYS A 73 -8.57 -2.00 -8.94
C LYS A 73 -7.49 -3.00 -8.53
N GLY A 74 -7.69 -4.29 -8.79
CA GLY A 74 -6.90 -5.33 -8.14
C GLY A 74 -6.80 -6.64 -8.91
N ALA A 75 -5.94 -7.53 -8.43
CA ALA A 75 -5.74 -8.87 -8.97
C ALA A 75 -5.60 -9.88 -7.83
N ILE A 76 -6.36 -10.98 -7.91
CA ILE A 76 -6.25 -12.15 -7.02
C ILE A 76 -5.54 -13.25 -7.79
N TYR A 77 -4.34 -13.59 -7.35
CA TYR A 77 -3.47 -14.55 -8.00
C TYR A 77 -3.51 -15.92 -7.32
N THR A 78 -3.28 -17.00 -8.07
CA THR A 78 -3.11 -18.35 -7.50
C THR A 78 -1.89 -19.07 -8.05
N TRP A 79 -1.06 -19.62 -7.16
CA TRP A 79 0.07 -20.47 -7.53
C TRP A 79 -0.35 -21.90 -7.91
N HIS A 80 -1.43 -22.41 -7.32
CA HIS A 80 -1.79 -23.83 -7.36
C HIS A 80 -3.18 -24.11 -7.96
N GLY A 81 -3.89 -23.05 -8.34
CA GLY A 81 -5.28 -23.13 -8.73
C GLY A 81 -6.22 -22.94 -7.54
N CYS A 82 -7.37 -22.34 -7.79
CA CYS A 82 -8.39 -22.13 -6.77
C CYS A 82 -9.78 -21.95 -7.38
N LYS A 83 -10.79 -21.99 -6.51
CA LYS A 83 -12.16 -21.62 -6.87
C LYS A 83 -12.63 -20.48 -5.99
N LEU A 84 -13.11 -19.42 -6.62
CA LEU A 84 -13.67 -18.24 -5.97
C LEU A 84 -15.19 -18.25 -6.12
N GLU A 85 -15.89 -17.80 -5.07
CA GLU A 85 -17.27 -17.35 -5.13
C GLU A 85 -17.26 -15.82 -5.16
N LEU A 86 -17.98 -15.25 -6.13
CA LEU A 86 -18.05 -13.82 -6.39
C LEU A 86 -19.51 -13.37 -6.29
N SER A 87 -19.76 -12.23 -5.66
CA SER A 87 -21.07 -11.59 -5.65
C SER A 87 -20.95 -10.08 -5.70
N GLY A 88 -21.96 -9.39 -6.21
CA GLY A 88 -21.90 -7.96 -6.50
C GLY A 88 -21.36 -7.66 -7.90
N ASP A 89 -21.08 -6.39 -8.16
CA ASP A 89 -20.90 -5.82 -9.50
C ASP A 89 -19.52 -5.15 -9.65
N ALA A 90 -18.66 -5.73 -10.48
CA ALA A 90 -17.45 -5.07 -10.97
C ALA A 90 -17.77 -4.22 -12.23
N GLU A 91 -16.95 -3.23 -12.52
CA GLU A 91 -16.98 -2.49 -13.79
C GLU A 91 -16.28 -3.28 -14.90
N SER A 92 -15.25 -4.02 -14.52
CA SER A 92 -14.48 -4.91 -15.38
C SER A 92 -13.98 -6.08 -14.55
N GLU A 93 -14.08 -7.30 -15.07
CA GLU A 93 -13.48 -8.47 -14.46
C GLU A 93 -13.14 -9.53 -15.51
N TYR A 94 -11.99 -10.19 -15.36
CA TYR A 94 -11.54 -11.24 -16.26
C TYR A 94 -10.37 -12.04 -15.65
N VAL A 95 -10.14 -13.24 -16.18
CA VAL A 95 -8.97 -14.06 -15.82
C VAL A 95 -7.82 -13.75 -16.78
N ALA A 96 -6.62 -13.58 -16.25
CA ALA A 96 -5.39 -13.38 -17.00
C ALA A 96 -4.39 -14.49 -16.72
N GLU A 97 -3.80 -15.04 -17.79
CA GLU A 97 -2.75 -16.07 -17.73
C GLU A 97 -1.35 -15.45 -17.71
N GLU A 98 -1.16 -14.30 -18.36
CA GLU A 98 0.11 -13.57 -18.36
C GLU A 98 0.24 -12.69 -17.11
N THR A 99 1.17 -13.07 -16.23
CA THR A 99 1.41 -12.40 -14.95
C THR A 99 2.90 -12.17 -14.72
N THR A 100 3.24 -11.22 -13.85
CA THR A 100 4.64 -10.91 -13.46
C THR A 100 5.04 -11.56 -12.13
N MET A 101 4.19 -12.41 -11.56
CA MET A 101 4.34 -12.93 -10.19
C MET A 101 5.60 -13.77 -9.99
N VAL A 102 6.06 -14.50 -11.01
CA VAL A 102 7.33 -15.23 -10.95
C VAL A 102 8.51 -14.27 -10.76
N SER A 103 8.51 -13.12 -11.44
CA SER A 103 9.55 -12.10 -11.28
C SER A 103 9.50 -11.45 -9.89
N VAL A 104 8.30 -11.23 -9.35
CA VAL A 104 8.11 -10.73 -7.97
C VAL A 104 8.64 -11.74 -6.95
N LEU A 105 8.35 -13.03 -7.14
CA LEU A 105 8.81 -14.10 -6.27
C LEU A 105 10.34 -14.24 -6.31
N ASN A 106 10.94 -14.19 -7.50
CA ASN A 106 12.40 -14.21 -7.66
C ASN A 106 13.06 -13.00 -6.97
N ALA A 107 12.47 -11.81 -7.11
CA ALA A 107 12.93 -10.61 -6.40
C ALA A 107 12.86 -10.80 -4.88
N HIS A 108 11.75 -11.35 -4.37
CA HIS A 108 11.60 -11.67 -2.95
C HIS A 108 12.70 -12.62 -2.45
N PHE A 109 12.96 -13.74 -3.14
CA PHE A 109 14.00 -14.69 -2.72
C PHE A 109 15.41 -14.12 -2.78
N ALA A 110 15.70 -13.25 -3.76
CA ALA A 110 16.98 -12.53 -3.80
C ALA A 110 17.17 -11.61 -2.58
N LEU A 111 16.11 -10.89 -2.19
CA LEU A 111 16.10 -10.07 -0.97
C LEU A 111 16.19 -10.93 0.29
N GLU A 112 15.54 -12.08 0.32
CA GLU A 112 15.57 -12.99 1.46
C GLU A 112 16.99 -13.51 1.73
N GLY A 113 17.71 -13.93 0.69
CA GLY A 113 19.12 -14.28 0.83
C GLY A 113 19.98 -13.10 1.33
N ALA A 114 19.63 -11.85 0.99
CA ALA A 114 20.30 -10.68 1.54
C ALA A 114 19.97 -10.45 3.03
N ARG A 115 18.73 -10.67 3.46
CA ARG A 115 18.31 -10.61 4.87
C ARG A 115 19.01 -11.66 5.72
N GLU A 116 19.14 -12.90 5.22
CA GLU A 116 19.87 -13.97 5.93
C GLU A 116 21.34 -13.59 6.18
N ARG A 117 22.02 -13.04 5.16
CA ARG A 117 23.40 -12.56 5.31
C ARG A 117 23.51 -11.41 6.31
N ALA A 118 22.58 -10.46 6.25
CA ALA A 118 22.55 -9.33 7.17
C ALA A 118 22.30 -9.79 8.62
N ALA A 119 21.33 -10.69 8.83
CA ALA A 119 21.05 -11.29 10.13
C ALA A 119 22.29 -12.01 10.72
N ALA A 120 23.00 -12.78 9.89
CA ALA A 120 24.19 -13.51 10.31
C ALA A 120 25.36 -12.59 10.72
N ARG A 121 25.42 -11.38 10.16
CA ARG A 121 26.47 -10.38 10.43
C ARG A 121 26.06 -9.31 11.43
N GLY A 122 24.79 -9.27 11.84
CA GLY A 122 24.24 -8.17 12.65
C GLY A 122 24.19 -6.83 11.88
N GLU A 123 24.15 -6.89 10.56
CA GLU A 123 24.14 -5.73 9.66
C GLU A 123 22.71 -5.34 9.27
N MET A 124 22.59 -4.14 8.69
CA MET A 124 21.34 -3.69 8.08
C MET A 124 21.01 -4.54 6.85
N GLY A 125 19.76 -5.02 6.79
CA GLY A 125 19.19 -5.76 5.67
C GLY A 125 19.10 -4.95 4.37
N PRO A 126 18.48 -5.53 3.33
CA PRO A 126 18.32 -4.87 2.05
C PRO A 126 17.52 -3.57 2.18
N ARG A 127 18.04 -2.50 1.59
CA ARG A 127 17.43 -1.17 1.56
C ARG A 127 16.94 -0.93 0.15
N VAL A 128 15.67 -1.27 -0.08
CA VAL A 128 15.07 -1.37 -1.41
C VAL A 128 14.33 -0.09 -1.73
N MET A 129 14.49 0.41 -2.95
CA MET A 129 13.67 1.50 -3.49
C MET A 129 12.99 1.04 -4.78
N VAL A 130 11.69 1.28 -4.90
CA VAL A 130 10.91 0.96 -6.10
C VAL A 130 10.60 2.24 -6.86
N VAL A 131 10.98 2.31 -8.14
CA VAL A 131 10.85 3.50 -8.99
C VAL A 131 10.22 3.17 -10.33
N GLY A 132 9.54 4.14 -10.93
CA GLY A 132 8.81 3.96 -12.18
C GLY A 132 7.69 4.97 -12.35
N PRO A 133 7.12 5.09 -13.57
CA PRO A 133 6.09 6.07 -13.87
C PRO A 133 4.81 5.81 -13.08
N GLU A 134 3.84 6.70 -13.19
CA GLU A 134 2.50 6.50 -12.61
C GLU A 134 1.86 5.21 -13.12
N ASN A 135 1.08 4.55 -12.26
CA ASN A 135 0.32 3.33 -12.59
C ASN A 135 1.17 2.18 -13.17
N SER A 136 2.46 2.11 -12.82
CA SER A 136 3.38 1.03 -13.22
C SER A 136 3.38 -0.19 -12.27
N GLY A 137 2.57 -0.15 -11.20
CA GLY A 137 2.47 -1.23 -10.22
C GLY A 137 3.46 -1.14 -9.04
N LYS A 138 4.06 0.03 -8.78
CA LYS A 138 5.01 0.23 -7.67
C LYS A 138 4.45 -0.21 -6.32
N THR A 139 3.33 0.38 -5.91
CA THR A 139 2.67 0.06 -4.63
C THR A 139 2.23 -1.40 -4.56
N SER A 140 1.75 -1.98 -5.66
CA SER A 140 1.41 -3.42 -5.72
C SER A 140 2.63 -4.31 -5.51
N LEU A 141 3.77 -3.97 -6.11
CA LEU A 141 5.03 -4.68 -5.90
C LEU A 141 5.50 -4.55 -4.45
N VAL A 142 5.48 -3.34 -3.88
CA VAL A 142 5.87 -3.11 -2.47
C VAL A 142 4.96 -3.92 -1.53
N ARG A 143 3.64 -3.95 -1.76
CA ARG A 143 2.71 -4.78 -0.99
C ARG A 143 3.04 -6.27 -1.08
N ALA A 144 3.27 -6.79 -2.29
CA ALA A 144 3.62 -8.20 -2.48
C ALA A 144 4.95 -8.58 -1.79
N LEU A 145 6.00 -7.78 -1.97
CA LEU A 145 7.29 -8.01 -1.33
C LEU A 145 7.20 -7.95 0.20
N THR A 146 6.37 -7.04 0.73
CA THR A 146 6.13 -6.91 2.17
C THR A 146 5.36 -8.12 2.69
N ALA A 147 4.27 -8.50 2.04
CA ALA A 147 3.46 -9.66 2.43
C ALA A 147 4.28 -10.96 2.40
N TYR A 148 5.12 -11.17 1.39
CA TYR A 148 6.02 -12.33 1.34
C TYR A 148 7.10 -12.30 2.42
N ALA A 149 7.67 -11.13 2.73
CA ALA A 149 8.61 -11.00 3.83
C ALA A 149 7.96 -11.34 5.18
N VAL A 150 6.75 -10.84 5.44
CA VAL A 150 5.97 -11.19 6.63
C VAL A 150 5.63 -12.69 6.65
N LYS A 151 5.22 -13.26 5.51
CA LYS A 151 4.96 -14.72 5.36
C LYS A 151 6.21 -15.54 5.69
N GLY A 152 7.39 -15.04 5.35
CA GLY A 152 8.69 -15.61 5.71
C GLY A 152 9.15 -15.33 7.15
N GLY A 153 8.31 -14.71 7.99
CA GLY A 153 8.63 -14.41 9.39
C GLY A 153 9.55 -13.19 9.58
N ARG A 154 9.70 -12.34 8.56
CA ARG A 154 10.48 -11.09 8.64
C ARG A 154 9.61 -9.91 9.05
N GLN A 155 10.24 -8.85 9.54
CA GLN A 155 9.57 -7.62 9.96
C GLN A 155 10.06 -6.40 9.17
N PRO A 156 9.85 -6.34 7.85
CA PRO A 156 10.36 -5.23 7.05
C PRO A 156 9.69 -3.91 7.45
N MET A 157 10.45 -2.82 7.35
CA MET A 157 9.86 -1.48 7.34
C MET A 157 9.43 -1.13 5.92
N VAL A 158 8.23 -0.56 5.77
CA VAL A 158 7.78 0.03 4.51
C VAL A 158 7.77 1.53 4.68
N VAL A 159 8.26 2.25 3.67
CA VAL A 159 8.26 3.71 3.62
C VAL A 159 7.49 4.14 2.38
N ASN A 160 6.47 4.96 2.56
CA ASN A 160 5.74 5.58 1.46
C ASN A 160 6.16 7.05 1.29
N LEU A 161 6.73 7.37 0.13
CA LEU A 161 7.12 8.72 -0.28
C LEU A 161 6.24 9.27 -1.43
N ASP A 162 5.11 8.64 -1.75
CA ASP A 162 4.09 9.24 -2.62
C ASP A 162 3.03 9.95 -1.76
N PRO A 163 2.98 11.29 -1.75
CA PRO A 163 2.02 12.02 -0.93
C PRO A 163 0.59 11.94 -1.48
N ARG A 164 0.38 11.44 -2.71
CA ARG A 164 -0.96 11.40 -3.34
C ARG A 164 -1.82 10.26 -2.82
N GLU A 165 -1.20 9.28 -2.20
CA GLU A 165 -1.84 8.07 -1.67
C GLU A 165 -1.39 7.88 -0.22
N GLY A 166 -2.34 7.89 0.71
CA GLY A 166 -2.02 7.65 2.12
C GLY A 166 -1.66 6.19 2.39
N MET A 167 -0.59 5.94 3.15
CA MET A 167 -0.29 4.63 3.75
C MET A 167 -0.47 4.75 5.26
N LEU A 168 -1.49 4.06 5.80
CA LEU A 168 -1.86 4.04 7.22
C LEU A 168 -2.18 5.43 7.81
N SER A 169 -2.42 6.42 6.95
CA SER A 169 -2.69 7.81 7.29
C SER A 169 -3.42 8.49 6.14
N VAL A 170 -3.77 9.76 6.30
CA VAL A 170 -4.39 10.59 5.26
C VAL A 170 -3.40 10.91 4.13
N PRO A 171 -3.92 11.20 2.92
CA PRO A 171 -3.12 11.76 1.82
C PRO A 171 -2.39 13.05 2.23
N GLY A 172 -1.32 13.38 1.50
CA GLY A 172 -0.46 14.53 1.76
C GLY A 172 0.61 14.23 2.82
N THR A 173 0.89 12.95 3.09
CA THR A 173 1.85 12.53 4.12
C THR A 173 2.94 11.64 3.52
N PHE A 174 4.11 11.68 4.15
CA PHE A 174 5.08 10.58 4.07
C PHE A 174 4.93 9.73 5.30
N SER A 175 4.96 8.42 5.14
CA SER A 175 4.79 7.51 6.27
C SER A 175 5.76 6.35 6.22
N ALA A 176 6.08 5.81 7.39
CA ALA A 176 6.86 4.61 7.55
C ALA A 176 6.27 3.73 8.64
N ALA A 177 6.19 2.42 8.42
CA ALA A 177 5.70 1.48 9.43
C ALA A 177 6.46 0.15 9.35
N ALA A 178 6.69 -0.47 10.50
CA ALA A 178 7.17 -1.83 10.58
C ALA A 178 5.99 -2.80 10.40
N PHE A 179 6.17 -3.81 9.55
CA PHE A 179 5.17 -4.83 9.28
C PHE A 179 5.61 -6.16 9.91
N SER A 180 5.12 -6.46 11.10
CA SER A 180 5.37 -7.71 11.83
C SER A 180 4.18 -8.68 11.83
N SER A 181 3.11 -8.31 11.14
CA SER A 181 1.88 -9.09 10.99
C SER A 181 1.30 -8.89 9.60
N ILE A 182 0.38 -9.78 9.23
CA ILE A 182 -0.22 -9.80 7.89
C ILE A 182 -0.83 -8.45 7.52
N LEU A 183 -0.80 -8.16 6.22
CA LEU A 183 -1.54 -7.06 5.63
C LEU A 183 -3.02 -7.42 5.60
N ASP A 184 -3.87 -6.41 5.51
CA ASP A 184 -5.30 -6.58 5.35
C ASP A 184 -5.66 -6.67 3.86
N VAL A 185 -6.54 -7.62 3.50
CA VAL A 185 -6.98 -7.80 2.12
C VAL A 185 -7.88 -6.66 1.67
N GLU A 186 -8.78 -6.17 2.53
CA GLU A 186 -9.75 -5.11 2.24
C GLU A 186 -9.13 -3.72 2.49
N GLU A 187 -8.45 -3.52 3.63
CA GLU A 187 -7.86 -2.22 3.99
C GLU A 187 -6.46 -1.98 3.40
N GLY A 188 -5.92 -2.97 2.69
CA GLY A 188 -4.70 -2.83 1.93
C GLY A 188 -3.42 -3.00 2.75
N TRP A 189 -3.07 -1.98 3.54
CA TRP A 189 -1.94 -1.99 4.47
C TRP A 189 -2.37 -2.36 5.90
N GLY A 190 -3.67 -2.45 6.15
CA GLY A 190 -4.29 -2.60 7.46
C GLY A 190 -4.57 -1.24 8.12
N SER A 191 -4.80 -1.27 9.43
CA SER A 191 -5.20 -0.12 10.22
C SER A 191 -4.10 0.42 11.12
N SER A 192 -4.17 1.72 11.40
CA SER A 192 -3.45 2.36 12.50
C SER A 192 -4.15 2.08 13.84
N PRO A 193 -3.54 2.42 15.01
CA PRO A 193 -4.11 2.06 16.31
C PRO A 193 -5.45 2.71 16.56
N ILE A 194 -6.40 1.91 17.04
CA ILE A 194 -7.74 2.33 17.45
C ILE A 194 -7.96 2.00 18.93
N SER A 195 -8.92 2.66 19.58
CA SER A 195 -9.22 2.43 21.00
C SER A 195 -10.00 1.13 21.27
N GLY A 196 -10.43 0.44 20.21
CA GLY A 196 -11.24 -0.78 20.27
C GLY A 196 -10.49 -2.02 19.81
N PRO A 197 -11.17 -3.18 19.78
CA PRO A 197 -10.62 -4.39 19.20
C PRO A 197 -10.41 -4.22 17.68
N SER A 198 -9.34 -4.83 17.16
CA SER A 198 -9.07 -4.93 15.73
C SER A 198 -8.95 -6.40 15.35
N PRO A 199 -9.53 -6.84 14.21
CA PRO A 199 -9.44 -8.24 13.78
C PRO A 199 -8.00 -8.63 13.42
N LEU A 200 -7.22 -7.68 12.93
CA LEU A 200 -5.80 -7.84 12.63
C LEU A 200 -4.95 -6.92 13.51
N PRO A 201 -3.71 -7.30 13.86
CA PRO A 201 -2.84 -6.42 14.62
C PRO A 201 -2.58 -5.12 13.85
N VAL A 202 -2.88 -4.01 14.52
CA VAL A 202 -2.67 -2.65 14.00
C VAL A 202 -1.20 -2.40 13.71
N LYS A 203 -0.94 -1.51 12.78
CA LYS A 203 0.40 -1.05 12.43
C LYS A 203 0.67 0.28 13.13
N MET A 204 1.93 0.56 13.45
CA MET A 204 2.34 1.80 14.12
C MET A 204 3.08 2.72 13.14
N PRO A 205 2.39 3.56 12.36
CA PRO A 205 3.05 4.42 11.39
C PRO A 205 3.67 5.65 12.04
N LEU A 206 4.90 5.96 11.64
CA LEU A 206 5.46 7.30 11.73
C LEU A 206 4.96 8.10 10.53
N VAL A 207 4.43 9.30 10.76
CA VAL A 207 3.81 10.13 9.72
C VAL A 207 4.37 11.54 9.77
N TYR A 208 4.82 12.05 8.62
CA TYR A 208 5.19 13.44 8.43
C TYR A 208 4.23 14.09 7.43
N GLN A 209 3.66 15.23 7.81
CA GLN A 209 2.80 16.00 6.92
C GLN A 209 3.65 16.73 5.87
N TYR A 210 3.44 16.40 4.59
CA TYR A 210 4.02 17.13 3.47
C TYR A 210 3.06 18.22 2.98
N GLY A 211 1.78 17.89 2.83
CA GLY A 211 0.70 18.84 2.53
C GLY A 211 0.58 19.30 1.07
N LEU A 212 1.51 18.93 0.20
CA LEU A 212 1.46 19.25 -1.24
C LEU A 212 1.12 18.03 -2.09
N LYS A 213 0.59 18.28 -3.30
CA LYS A 213 0.16 17.23 -4.24
C LYS A 213 1.34 16.43 -4.77
N ASP A 214 2.43 17.11 -5.17
CA ASP A 214 3.51 16.50 -5.93
C ASP A 214 4.88 16.76 -5.26
N ALA A 215 5.71 15.71 -5.21
CA ALA A 215 7.07 15.76 -4.68
C ALA A 215 8.01 16.64 -5.50
N ASP A 216 7.74 16.78 -6.80
CA ASP A 216 8.57 17.54 -7.76
C ASP A 216 7.97 18.91 -8.13
N SER A 217 6.96 19.37 -7.38
CA SER A 217 6.45 20.73 -7.54
C SER A 217 7.54 21.76 -7.20
N GLU A 218 7.52 22.92 -7.86
CA GLU A 218 8.44 24.04 -7.53
C GLU A 218 8.25 24.53 -6.07
N GLU A 219 7.08 24.21 -5.48
CA GLU A 219 6.69 24.40 -4.07
C GLU A 219 7.28 23.32 -3.14
N GLY A 220 7.98 22.32 -3.67
CA GLY A 220 8.47 21.14 -2.95
C GLY A 220 9.75 21.34 -2.13
N LYS A 221 10.12 22.57 -1.73
CA LYS A 221 11.39 22.84 -1.00
C LYS A 221 11.51 22.03 0.29
N VAL A 222 10.38 21.67 0.91
CA VAL A 222 10.34 20.87 2.14
C VAL A 222 10.44 19.36 1.90
N PHE A 223 10.36 18.88 0.64
CA PHE A 223 10.46 17.46 0.30
C PHE A 223 11.74 16.84 0.86
N ARG A 224 12.92 17.38 0.46
CA ARG A 224 14.22 16.82 0.85
C ARG A 224 14.45 16.85 2.37
N PRO A 225 14.21 17.97 3.09
CA PRO A 225 14.29 17.98 4.54
C PRO A 225 13.38 16.96 5.22
N LEU A 226 12.14 16.77 4.74
CA LEU A 226 11.23 15.78 5.29
C LEU A 226 11.70 14.34 5.00
N VAL A 227 12.17 14.07 3.79
CA VAL A 227 12.78 12.76 3.44
C VAL A 227 13.96 12.45 4.36
N THR A 228 14.84 13.43 4.61
CA THR A 228 15.93 13.28 5.59
C THR A 228 15.40 12.95 6.98
N ARG A 229 14.35 13.63 7.46
CA ARG A 229 13.72 13.32 8.76
C ARG A 229 13.14 11.91 8.80
N VAL A 230 12.44 11.49 7.75
CA VAL A 230 11.90 10.12 7.63
C VAL A 230 13.03 9.11 7.65
N ALA A 231 14.08 9.30 6.85
CA ALA A 231 15.22 8.40 6.76
C ALA A 231 15.96 8.26 8.10
N LEU A 232 16.19 9.37 8.81
CA LEU A 232 16.80 9.37 10.14
C LEU A 232 15.95 8.60 11.15
N ALA A 233 14.62 8.81 11.15
CA ALA A 233 13.74 8.12 12.08
C ALA A 233 13.64 6.61 11.78
N VAL A 234 13.60 6.25 10.49
CA VAL A 234 13.59 4.85 10.03
C VAL A 234 14.88 4.14 10.44
N THR A 235 16.03 4.73 10.15
CA THR A 235 17.34 4.13 10.48
C THR A 235 17.57 4.05 11.98
N SER A 236 17.23 5.10 12.74
CA SER A 236 17.34 5.10 14.21
C SER A 236 16.49 4.00 14.85
N ARG A 237 15.24 3.83 14.39
CA ARG A 237 14.37 2.75 14.86
C ARG A 237 14.96 1.38 14.57
N LEU A 238 15.51 1.18 13.37
CA LEU A 238 16.10 -0.10 12.96
C LEU A 238 17.39 -0.43 13.73
N GLU A 239 18.15 0.56 14.18
CA GLU A 239 19.30 0.30 15.06
C GLU A 239 18.91 -0.27 16.43
N GLU A 240 17.71 0.04 16.91
CA GLU A 240 17.17 -0.47 18.18
C GLU A 240 16.40 -1.79 18.04
N ASP A 241 16.04 -2.20 16.82
CA ASP A 241 15.26 -3.40 16.52
C ASP A 241 16.07 -4.39 15.67
N ARG A 242 16.66 -5.41 16.30
CA ARG A 242 17.51 -6.39 15.62
C ARG A 242 16.78 -7.16 14.51
N GLU A 243 15.51 -7.50 14.71
CA GLU A 243 14.74 -8.28 13.73
C GLU A 243 14.36 -7.41 12.54
N GLY A 244 13.87 -6.19 12.80
CA GLY A 244 13.63 -5.18 11.77
C GLY A 244 14.89 -4.82 11.01
N LYS A 245 16.02 -4.65 11.72
CA LYS A 245 17.33 -4.29 11.12
C LYS A 245 17.73 -5.27 10.05
N ALA A 246 17.68 -6.56 10.36
CA ALA A 246 18.04 -7.62 9.42
C ALA A 246 17.02 -7.75 8.28
N ALA A 247 15.73 -7.45 8.53
CA ALA A 247 14.69 -7.48 7.51
C ALA A 247 14.84 -6.36 6.47
N GLY A 248 15.42 -5.22 6.87
CA GLY A 248 15.63 -4.05 6.04
C GLY A 248 14.33 -3.29 5.77
N PHE A 249 14.29 -2.55 4.65
CA PHE A 249 13.13 -1.75 4.31
C PHE A 249 12.88 -1.64 2.81
N VAL A 250 11.64 -1.29 2.45
CA VAL A 250 11.21 -1.04 1.07
C VAL A 250 10.57 0.34 0.97
N VAL A 251 11.08 1.17 0.06
CA VAL A 251 10.60 2.52 -0.21
C VAL A 251 9.74 2.52 -1.46
N ASP A 252 8.46 2.90 -1.32
CA ASP A 252 7.57 3.25 -2.42
C ASP A 252 7.72 4.74 -2.77
N THR A 253 7.78 5.06 -4.05
CA THR A 253 8.10 6.40 -4.54
C THR A 253 6.98 6.97 -5.41
N ALA A 254 6.82 8.29 -5.42
CA ALA A 254 5.91 8.96 -6.34
C ALA A 254 6.30 8.73 -7.81
N GLY A 255 5.30 8.56 -8.68
CA GLY A 255 5.52 8.42 -10.13
C GLY A 255 6.20 9.63 -10.78
N GLY A 256 5.95 10.83 -10.25
CA GLY A 256 6.59 12.07 -10.69
C GLY A 256 8.12 12.02 -10.62
N MET A 257 8.69 11.36 -9.60
CA MET A 257 10.14 11.30 -9.41
C MET A 257 10.85 10.49 -10.51
N ALA A 258 10.12 9.66 -11.25
CA ALA A 258 10.63 8.94 -12.41
C ALA A 258 10.67 9.81 -13.69
N LEU A 259 10.03 10.98 -13.69
CA LEU A 259 9.99 11.95 -14.78
C LEU A 259 11.11 12.98 -14.57
N GLY A 260 12.36 12.54 -14.71
CA GLY A 260 13.53 13.41 -14.52
C GLY A 260 13.51 14.62 -15.45
N LYS A 261 13.84 15.80 -14.93
CA LYS A 261 14.04 17.03 -15.75
C LYS A 261 15.40 16.94 -16.43
N ALA A 262 15.43 16.93 -17.76
CA ALA A 262 16.66 16.80 -18.55
C ALA A 262 17.56 15.59 -18.19
N GLY A 263 16.97 14.51 -17.65
CA GLY A 263 17.72 13.32 -17.22
C GLY A 263 18.37 13.43 -15.83
N ALA A 264 18.10 14.50 -15.08
CA ALA A 264 18.44 14.60 -13.66
C ALA A 264 17.27 14.08 -12.80
N TYR A 265 17.61 13.28 -11.79
CA TYR A 265 16.66 12.64 -10.88
C TYR A 265 16.92 13.09 -9.43
N ASP A 266 17.22 14.37 -9.27
CA ASP A 266 17.50 15.09 -8.04
C ASP A 266 16.84 14.57 -6.75
N ASN A 267 15.50 14.46 -6.75
CA ASN A 267 14.76 13.99 -5.58
C ASN A 267 14.95 12.50 -5.32
N LEU A 268 14.97 11.67 -6.37
CA LEU A 268 15.26 10.23 -6.28
C LEU A 268 16.70 10.00 -5.79
N GLU A 269 17.65 10.78 -6.26
CA GLU A 269 19.04 10.73 -5.82
C GLU A 269 19.19 11.12 -4.34
N HIS A 270 18.44 12.12 -3.91
CA HIS A 270 18.33 12.47 -2.49
C HIS A 270 17.80 11.29 -1.67
N VAL A 271 16.71 10.63 -2.11
CA VAL A 271 16.18 9.43 -1.44
C VAL A 271 17.25 8.32 -1.38
N VAL A 272 17.95 8.04 -2.48
CA VAL A 272 19.01 7.02 -2.53
C VAL A 272 20.10 7.30 -1.50
N SER A 273 20.54 8.55 -1.40
CA SER A 273 21.57 8.99 -0.46
C SER A 273 21.11 8.86 0.99
N GLU A 274 19.97 9.48 1.33
CA GLU A 274 19.48 9.55 2.71
C GLU A 274 19.12 8.18 3.28
N PHE A 275 18.56 7.29 2.45
CA PHE A 275 18.25 5.92 2.84
C PHE A 275 19.41 4.94 2.60
N SER A 276 20.55 5.38 2.04
CA SER A 276 21.68 4.49 1.71
C SER A 276 21.24 3.24 0.93
N VAL A 277 20.38 3.43 -0.07
CA VAL A 277 19.70 2.36 -0.82
C VAL A 277 20.69 1.37 -1.43
N THR A 278 20.45 0.07 -1.27
CA THR A 278 21.29 -1.02 -1.81
C THR A 278 20.72 -1.62 -3.09
N THR A 279 19.41 -1.49 -3.30
CA THR A 279 18.72 -2.14 -4.43
C THR A 279 17.63 -1.23 -4.96
N ILE A 280 17.62 -1.00 -6.27
CA ILE A 280 16.60 -0.21 -6.96
C ILE A 280 15.87 -1.11 -7.95
N PHE A 281 14.56 -1.29 -7.74
CA PHE A 281 13.69 -1.91 -8.72
C PHE A 281 13.10 -0.85 -9.64
N VAL A 282 13.37 -0.96 -10.94
CA VAL A 282 12.87 -0.05 -11.96
C VAL A 282 11.73 -0.72 -12.72
N LEU A 283 10.53 -0.17 -12.60
CA LEU A 283 9.34 -0.62 -13.30
C LEU A 283 9.07 0.24 -14.55
N SER A 284 8.76 -0.41 -15.66
CA SER A 284 8.14 0.23 -16.85
C SER A 284 8.89 1.43 -17.45
N SER A 285 10.22 1.53 -17.29
CA SER A 285 11.00 2.64 -17.88
C SER A 285 12.43 2.22 -18.22
N GLU A 286 12.66 1.91 -19.50
CA GLU A 286 14.00 1.54 -20.00
C GLU A 286 14.99 2.70 -19.94
N ARG A 287 14.50 3.93 -20.18
CA ARG A 287 15.31 5.14 -20.05
C ARG A 287 15.79 5.32 -18.61
N LEU A 288 14.87 5.27 -17.64
CA LEU A 288 15.21 5.40 -16.22
C LEU A 288 16.19 4.30 -15.80
N TYR A 289 15.95 3.05 -16.24
CA TYR A 289 16.86 1.94 -15.98
C TYR A 289 18.26 2.22 -16.53
N SER A 290 18.37 2.67 -17.77
CA SER A 290 19.66 2.98 -18.43
C SER A 290 20.39 4.12 -17.73
N ASP A 291 19.67 5.18 -17.37
CA ASP A 291 20.22 6.35 -16.68
C ASP A 291 20.73 6.00 -15.28
N LEU A 292 19.94 5.28 -14.48
CA LEU A 292 20.33 4.83 -13.14
C LEU A 292 21.47 3.80 -13.19
N SER A 293 21.43 2.85 -14.13
CA SER A 293 22.49 1.84 -14.30
C SER A 293 23.83 2.49 -14.64
N ARG A 294 23.83 3.50 -15.51
CA ARG A 294 25.03 4.27 -15.85
C ARG A 294 25.52 5.10 -14.67
N LYS A 295 24.61 5.73 -13.93
CA LYS A 295 24.95 6.62 -12.80
C LYS A 295 25.54 5.85 -11.61
N TYR A 296 24.94 4.71 -11.27
CA TYR A 296 25.35 3.87 -10.15
C TYR A 296 26.21 2.68 -10.58
N ALA A 297 26.80 2.74 -11.78
CA ALA A 297 27.79 1.78 -12.21
C ALA A 297 28.93 1.71 -11.18
N PRO A 298 29.40 0.50 -10.78
CA PRO A 298 30.48 0.35 -9.84
C PRO A 298 31.72 1.13 -10.30
N ARG A 299 32.21 2.04 -9.46
CA ARG A 299 33.44 2.77 -9.75
C ARG A 299 34.65 1.89 -9.41
N PRO A 300 35.81 2.10 -10.03
CA PRO A 300 37.03 1.38 -9.66
C PRO A 300 37.32 1.57 -8.17
N GLY A 301 37.41 0.47 -7.42
CA GLY A 301 37.64 0.47 -5.96
C GLY A 301 36.37 0.45 -5.10
N THR A 302 35.17 0.45 -5.68
CA THR A 302 33.92 0.23 -4.92
C THR A 302 33.87 -1.21 -4.42
N SER A 303 33.73 -1.41 -3.11
CA SER A 303 33.50 -2.73 -2.53
C SER A 303 32.19 -3.32 -3.08
N PRO A 304 32.09 -4.64 -3.30
CA PRO A 304 30.83 -5.29 -3.66
C PRO A 304 29.69 -5.01 -2.67
N SER A 305 30.01 -4.69 -1.40
CA SER A 305 29.03 -4.30 -0.37
C SER A 305 28.38 -2.93 -0.60
N ASP A 306 29.07 -2.05 -1.32
CA ASP A 306 28.68 -0.65 -1.47
C ASP A 306 28.06 -0.38 -2.85
N ALA A 307 28.03 -1.39 -3.72
CA ALA A 307 27.44 -1.31 -5.04
C ALA A 307 25.90 -1.35 -4.95
N ILE A 308 25.24 -0.39 -5.59
CA ILE A 308 23.78 -0.37 -5.70
C ILE A 308 23.35 -1.29 -6.84
N SER A 309 22.51 -2.28 -6.54
CA SER A 309 21.95 -3.18 -7.56
C SER A 309 20.76 -2.53 -8.24
N ILE A 310 20.84 -2.32 -9.55
CA ILE A 310 19.73 -1.80 -10.37
C ILE A 310 19.07 -2.97 -11.11
N ILE A 311 17.81 -3.23 -10.83
CA ILE A 311 17.08 -4.39 -11.38
C ILE A 311 15.84 -3.89 -12.11
N ARG A 312 15.69 -4.29 -13.38
CA ARG A 312 14.48 -4.00 -14.15
C ARG A 312 13.43 -5.08 -13.88
N LEU A 313 12.19 -4.65 -13.63
CA LEU A 313 11.02 -5.52 -13.55
C LEU A 313 9.97 -5.08 -14.57
N ASP A 314 9.26 -6.05 -15.14
CA ASP A 314 8.23 -5.79 -16.13
C ASP A 314 6.95 -5.26 -15.48
N LYS A 315 6.24 -4.41 -16.23
CA LYS A 315 4.89 -3.95 -15.85
C LYS A 315 3.93 -5.15 -15.89
N SER A 316 3.10 -5.33 -14.87
CA SER A 316 1.97 -6.26 -15.01
C SER A 316 0.98 -5.71 -16.05
N GLY A 317 0.49 -6.57 -16.93
CA GLY A 317 -0.60 -6.23 -17.86
C GLY A 317 -1.91 -5.86 -17.15
N GLY A 318 -2.04 -6.17 -15.85
CA GLY A 318 -3.17 -5.78 -15.02
C GLY A 318 -3.06 -4.38 -14.40
N CYS A 319 -1.93 -3.68 -14.60
CA CYS A 319 -1.78 -2.31 -14.14
C CYS A 319 -2.61 -1.36 -15.00
N VAL A 320 -3.62 -0.78 -14.36
CA VAL A 320 -4.63 0.08 -14.99
C VAL A 320 -4.43 1.54 -14.60
N ASP A 321 -4.80 2.44 -15.50
CA ASP A 321 -4.70 3.86 -15.24
C ASP A 321 -5.75 4.33 -14.23
N ARG A 322 -5.29 5.24 -13.37
CA ARG A 322 -6.09 5.89 -12.33
C ARG A 322 -6.17 7.36 -12.68
N ASP A 323 -7.31 7.76 -13.22
CA ASP A 323 -7.55 9.14 -13.61
C ASP A 323 -7.73 10.04 -12.38
N GLU A 324 -7.70 11.35 -12.59
CA GLU A 324 -7.83 12.31 -11.47
C GLU A 324 -9.18 12.19 -10.76
N SER A 325 -10.24 11.74 -11.46
CA SER A 325 -11.55 11.52 -10.86
C SER A 325 -11.52 10.37 -9.85
N TYR A 326 -10.92 9.24 -10.22
CA TYR A 326 -10.66 8.12 -9.33
C TYR A 326 -9.75 8.54 -8.16
N MET A 327 -8.64 9.22 -8.44
CA MET A 327 -7.68 9.63 -7.41
C MET A 327 -8.30 10.60 -6.40
N LYS A 328 -9.19 11.51 -6.83
CA LYS A 328 -9.95 12.37 -5.93
C LYS A 328 -10.89 11.57 -5.02
N ALA A 329 -11.63 10.62 -5.58
CA ALA A 329 -12.52 9.75 -4.81
C ALA A 329 -11.74 8.88 -3.82
N LEU A 330 -10.58 8.33 -4.23
CA LEU A 330 -9.67 7.58 -3.37
C LEU A 330 -9.22 8.41 -2.16
N ARG A 331 -8.74 9.64 -2.39
CA ARG A 331 -8.30 10.53 -1.31
C ARG A 331 -9.45 10.89 -0.35
N HIS A 332 -10.65 11.15 -0.89
CA HIS A 332 -11.84 11.36 -0.04
C HIS A 332 -12.18 10.14 0.80
N ALA A 333 -12.11 8.93 0.22
CA ALA A 333 -12.35 7.69 0.94
C ALA A 333 -11.31 7.49 2.05
N GLN A 334 -10.01 7.72 1.78
CA GLN A 334 -8.95 7.62 2.79
C GLN A 334 -9.12 8.61 3.94
N ILE A 335 -9.47 9.87 3.66
CA ILE A 335 -9.74 10.87 4.70
C ILE A 335 -10.94 10.46 5.55
N ARG A 336 -12.03 10.01 4.93
CA ARG A 336 -13.21 9.52 5.66
C ARG A 336 -12.83 8.32 6.53
N ALA A 337 -12.09 7.37 5.98
CA ALA A 337 -11.73 6.14 6.65
C ALA A 337 -10.82 6.38 7.87
N TYR A 338 -9.95 7.39 7.82
CA TYR A 338 -9.14 7.82 8.96
C TYR A 338 -9.99 8.22 10.18
N PHE A 339 -11.11 8.93 9.98
CA PHE A 339 -11.96 9.38 11.08
C PHE A 339 -13.07 8.40 11.45
N PHE A 340 -13.63 7.68 10.46
CA PHE A 340 -14.86 6.91 10.59
C PHE A 340 -14.67 5.40 10.43
N GLY A 341 -13.46 4.92 10.16
CA GLY A 341 -13.20 3.50 9.87
C GLY A 341 -13.49 3.13 8.41
N HIS A 342 -13.04 1.94 8.00
CA HIS A 342 -13.11 1.47 6.60
C HIS A 342 -14.43 0.77 6.28
N THR A 343 -14.96 0.02 7.24
CA THR A 343 -16.19 -0.78 7.09
C THR A 343 -17.21 -0.42 8.17
N SER A 344 -18.47 -0.82 7.97
CA SER A 344 -19.51 -0.68 8.99
C SER A 344 -19.15 -1.40 10.29
N ASP A 345 -18.45 -2.52 10.17
CA ASP A 345 -18.17 -3.43 11.27
C ASP A 345 -16.94 -2.97 12.07
N ALA A 346 -16.09 -2.15 11.47
CA ALA A 346 -14.96 -1.46 12.10
C ALA A 346 -15.18 0.07 12.14
N ALA A 347 -16.43 0.50 12.35
CA ALA A 347 -16.76 1.92 12.40
C ALA A 347 -16.09 2.64 13.59
N LEU A 348 -15.51 3.80 13.32
CA LEU A 348 -14.91 4.68 14.32
C LEU A 348 -15.83 5.86 14.63
N ALA A 349 -15.75 6.35 15.87
CA ALA A 349 -16.55 7.47 16.37
C ALA A 349 -15.64 8.70 16.60
N PRO A 350 -15.46 9.58 15.60
CA PRO A 350 -14.68 10.80 15.77
C PRO A 350 -15.43 11.80 16.65
N HIS A 351 -14.69 12.70 17.31
CA HIS A 351 -15.26 13.72 18.17
C HIS A 351 -15.25 15.09 17.48
N SER A 352 -16.40 15.77 17.46
CA SER A 352 -16.52 17.14 16.96
C SER A 352 -16.36 18.14 18.10
N GLN A 353 -15.50 19.16 17.92
CA GLN A 353 -15.28 20.23 18.90
C GLN A 353 -15.32 21.58 18.20
N SER A 354 -15.72 22.62 18.95
CA SER A 354 -15.60 24.01 18.52
C SER A 354 -14.50 24.66 19.35
N ALA A 355 -13.62 25.41 18.68
CA ALA A 355 -12.53 26.15 19.28
C ALA A 355 -12.56 27.59 18.76
N ALA A 356 -12.18 28.54 19.60
CA ALA A 356 -12.03 29.93 19.20
C ALA A 356 -10.71 30.13 18.42
N PHE A 357 -10.64 31.17 17.58
CA PHE A 357 -9.45 31.39 16.74
C PHE A 357 -8.18 31.71 17.55
N ASP A 358 -8.34 32.30 18.73
CA ASP A 358 -7.25 32.57 19.68
C ASP A 358 -6.75 31.31 20.41
N GLU A 359 -7.52 30.21 20.36
CA GLU A 359 -7.10 28.89 20.86
C GLU A 359 -6.29 28.09 19.82
N LEU A 360 -6.23 28.56 18.56
CA LEU A 360 -5.61 27.83 17.45
C LEU A 360 -4.39 28.56 16.88
N ALA A 361 -3.26 27.84 16.80
CA ALA A 361 -2.08 28.28 16.06
C ALA A 361 -2.00 27.54 14.71
N VAL A 362 -2.52 28.17 13.65
CA VAL A 362 -2.54 27.60 12.31
C VAL A 362 -1.37 28.11 11.49
N TYR A 363 -0.50 27.19 11.08
CA TYR A 363 0.66 27.49 10.25
C TYR A 363 0.46 26.98 8.83
N ARG A 364 0.95 27.75 7.86
CA ARG A 364 1.12 27.30 6.48
C ARG A 364 2.60 27.28 6.17
N VAL A 365 3.08 26.16 5.64
CA VAL A 365 4.42 26.08 5.07
C VAL A 365 4.52 27.12 3.95
N ARG A 366 5.43 28.07 4.10
CA ARG A 366 5.76 29.03 3.04
C ARG A 366 7.00 28.55 2.33
N ASP A 367 6.99 28.58 1.02
CA ASP A 367 8.21 28.49 0.24
C ASP A 367 9.02 29.76 0.51
N GLY A 368 10.26 29.60 0.96
CA GLY A 368 11.16 30.74 1.16
C GLY A 368 11.32 31.51 -0.16
N GLU A 369 11.31 32.84 -0.10
CA GLU A 369 11.67 33.72 -1.21
C GLU A 369 13.06 33.41 -1.77
#